data_AF-A0A6V7LUR8-F1
#
_entry.id   AF-A0A6V7LUR8-F1
#
_cell.length_a   1.000
_cell.length_b   1.000
_cell.length_c   1.000
_cell.angle_alpha   90.00
_cell.angle_beta   90.00
_cell.angle_gamma   90.00
#
_symmetry.space_group_name_H-M   'P 1'
#
loop_
_entity.id
_entity.type
_entity.pdbx_description
1 polymer ?
#
loop_
_entity_poly.entity_id
_entity_poly.type
_entity_poly.pdbx_seq_one_letter_code
_entity_poly.pdbx_strand_id
1 'polypeptide(L)' 'IFVRAQFDYDPLQDEHIPCAQAGIAFQTGDILQIISKDDHHWWQARKDNVAGSAGLIPSSELQEWRAACMAMKKNKQEQ' A
#
# COMPACT_ATOMS: atom_id res chain seq x y z
N ILE A 1 13.95 3.56 -3.50
CA ILE A 1 13.06 4.74 -3.34
C ILE A 1 12.44 4.67 -1.96
N PHE A 2 12.31 5.77 -1.21
CA PHE A 2 11.60 5.77 0.07
C PHE A 2 10.26 6.48 -0.08
N VAL A 3 9.21 5.88 0.47
CA VAL A 3 7.86 6.43 0.46
C VAL A 3 7.35 6.48 1.89
N ARG A 4 6.48 7.45 2.15
CA ARG A 4 5.74 7.53 3.42
C ARG A 4 4.36 6.97 3.20
N ALA A 5 3.96 6.00 4.03
CA ALA A 5 2.62 5.45 4.01
C ALA A 5 1.59 6.55 4.31
N GLN A 6 0.57 6.64 3.47
CA GLN A 6 -0.54 7.58 3.62
C GLN A 6 -1.82 6.90 4.13
N PHE A 7 -1.74 5.60 4.42
CA PHE A 7 -2.82 4.76 4.89
C PHE A 7 -2.27 3.59 5.68
N ASP A 8 -3.14 2.92 6.42
CA ASP A 8 -2.81 1.71 7.17
C ASP A 8 -3.07 0.47 6.30
N TYR A 9 -2.16 -0.49 6.35
CA TYR A 9 -2.25 -1.74 5.62
C TYR A 9 -1.94 -2.92 6.53
N ASP A 10 -2.83 -3.90 6.52
CA ASP A 10 -2.67 -5.17 7.22
C ASP A 10 -2.76 -6.33 6.21
N PRO A 11 -1.66 -7.04 5.92
CA PRO A 11 -1.65 -8.17 5.00
C PRO A 11 -2.46 -9.37 5.50
N LEU A 12 -2.76 -9.45 6.81
CA LEU A 12 -3.63 -10.50 7.36
C LEU A 12 -5.10 -10.28 7.02
N GLN A 13 -5.48 -9.06 6.64
CA GLN A 13 -6.83 -8.70 6.20
C GLN A 13 -6.96 -8.72 4.67
N ASP A 14 -5.87 -9.01 3.94
CA ASP A 14 -5.85 -8.98 2.49
C ASP A 14 -5.94 -10.41 1.93
N GLU A 15 -7.09 -10.77 1.37
CA GLU A 15 -7.31 -12.09 0.77
C GLU A 15 -6.69 -12.24 -0.63
N HIS A 16 -6.23 -11.14 -1.23
CA HIS A 16 -5.62 -11.14 -2.57
C HIS A 16 -4.11 -11.33 -2.53
N ILE A 17 -3.49 -11.25 -1.35
CA ILE A 17 -2.06 -11.48 -1.22
C ILE A 17 -1.75 -12.98 -1.35
N PRO A 18 -0.73 -13.38 -2.14
CA PRO A 18 -0.38 -14.79 -2.29
C PRO A 18 0.07 -15.45 -0.97
N CYS A 19 0.65 -14.67 -0.06
CA CYS A 19 0.99 -15.12 1.28
C CYS A 19 0.99 -13.93 2.25
N ALA A 20 0.09 -13.93 3.24
CA ALA A 20 -0.02 -12.84 4.21
C ALA A 20 1.27 -12.63 5.02
N GLN A 21 2.03 -13.71 5.26
CA GLN A 21 3.33 -13.65 5.93
C GLN A 21 4.43 -12.98 5.09
N ALA A 22 4.26 -12.95 3.76
CA ALA A 22 5.15 -12.22 2.88
C ALA A 22 4.80 -10.73 2.82
N GLY A 23 3.63 -10.32 3.32
CA GLY A 23 3.21 -8.93 3.36
C GLY A 23 3.83 -8.16 4.52
N ILE A 24 4.01 -6.86 4.35
CA ILE A 24 4.47 -5.97 5.42
C ILE A 24 3.30 -5.14 5.91
N ALA A 25 2.93 -5.31 7.18
CA ALA A 25 1.99 -4.42 7.85
C ALA A 25 2.64 -3.05 8.10
N PHE A 26 1.93 -1.98 7.74
CA PHE A 26 2.38 -0.61 7.98
C PHE A 26 1.21 0.28 8.33
N GLN A 27 1.51 1.38 9.00
CA GLN A 27 0.55 2.39 9.39
C GLN A 27 0.88 3.71 8.71
N THR A 28 -0.12 4.58 8.63
CA THR A 28 -0.02 5.93 8.13
C THR A 28 1.12 6.66 8.85
N GLY A 29 2.04 7.20 8.06
CA GLY A 29 3.23 7.88 8.55
C GLY A 29 4.49 7.01 8.60
N ASP A 30 4.39 5.69 8.48
CA ASP A 30 5.55 4.79 8.36
C ASP A 30 6.37 5.08 7.09
N ILE A 31 7.69 4.94 7.18
CA ILE A 31 8.59 5.05 6.03
C ILE A 31 8.92 3.65 5.50
N LEU A 32 8.61 3.43 4.23
CA LEU A 32 8.83 2.18 3.52
C LEU A 32 9.84 2.40 2.40
N GLN A 33 10.84 1.54 2.34
CA GLN A 33 11.80 1.53 1.25
C GLN A 33 11.31 0.58 0.16
N ILE A 34 10.95 1.13 -0.99
CA ILE A 34 10.61 0.36 -2.19
C ILE A 34 11.90 -0.21 -2.81
N ILE A 35 11.89 -1.52 -2.97
CA ILE A 35 12.98 -2.34 -3.52
C ILE A 35 12.68 -2.70 -4.97
N SER A 36 11.48 -3.21 -5.25
CA SER A 36 11.04 -3.59 -6.60
C SER A 36 9.56 -3.26 -6.81
N LYS A 37 9.23 -2.87 -8.04
CA LYS A 37 7.88 -2.56 -8.51
C LYS A 37 7.52 -3.38 -9.76
N ASP A 38 8.11 -4.57 -9.88
CA ASP A 38 7.98 -5.40 -11.08
C ASP A 38 6.51 -5.81 -11.33
N ASP A 39 5.70 -5.92 -10.28
CA ASP A 39 4.26 -6.18 -10.36
C ASP A 39 3.42 -4.90 -10.17
N HIS A 40 2.37 -4.75 -10.98
CA HIS A 40 1.41 -3.64 -10.85
C HIS A 40 0.53 -3.73 -9.59
N HIS A 41 0.32 -4.94 -9.07
CA HIS A 41 -0.53 -5.17 -7.90
C HIS A 41 0.26 -5.12 -6.59
N TRP A 42 1.50 -5.63 -6.58
CA TRP A 42 2.30 -5.84 -5.38
C TRP A 42 3.71 -5.30 -5.54
N TRP A 43 4.10 -4.35 -4.70
CA TRP A 43 5.47 -3.85 -4.68
C TRP A 43 6.25 -4.52 -3.56
N GLN A 44 7.51 -4.85 -3.81
CA GLN A 44 8.41 -5.26 -2.75
C GLN A 44 8.95 -4.02 -2.04
N ALA A 45 8.68 -3.94 -0.76
CA ALA A 45 9.21 -2.92 0.12
C ALA A 45 9.83 -3.53 1.36
N ARG A 46 10.56 -2.73 2.13
CA ARG A 46 10.97 -3.06 3.49
C ARG A 46 10.69 -1.88 4.43
N LYS A 47 10.40 -2.19 5.68
CA LYS A 47 10.23 -1.17 6.73
C LYS A 47 11.59 -0.80 7.31
N ASP A 48 11.88 0.50 7.42
CA ASP A 48 13.19 1.00 7.86
C ASP A 48 13.63 0.47 9.23
N ASN A 49 12.67 0.29 10.14
CA ASN A 49 12.91 -0.14 11.53
C ASN A 49 12.88 -1.66 11.75
N VAL A 50 12.71 -2.48 10.71
CA VAL A 50 12.70 -3.94 10.85
C VAL A 50 13.90 -4.48 10.10
N ALA A 51 14.88 -5.02 10.83
CA ALA A 51 15.97 -5.82 10.27
C ALA A 51 15.38 -7.15 9.76
N GLY A 52 14.69 -7.09 8.63
CA GLY A 52 13.93 -8.19 8.06
C GLY A 52 13.92 -8.15 6.54
N SER A 53 13.58 -9.29 5.96
CA SER A 53 13.48 -9.50 4.51
C SER A 53 12.46 -8.55 3.86
N ALA A 54 12.65 -8.27 2.57
CA ALA A 54 11.67 -7.56 1.77
C ALA A 54 10.31 -8.29 1.82
N GLY A 55 9.23 -7.53 1.81
CA GLY A 55 7.87 -8.06 1.77
C GLY A 55 6.96 -7.22 0.90
N LEU A 56 5.79 -7.77 0.62
CA LEU A 56 4.84 -7.23 -0.34
C LEU A 56 3.98 -6.14 0.31
N ILE A 57 3.79 -5.06 -0.44
CA ILE A 57 2.87 -3.98 -0.12
C ILE A 57 1.98 -3.70 -1.34
N PRO A 58 0.73 -3.25 -1.14
CA PRO A 58 -0.14 -2.85 -2.25
C PRO A 58 0.40 -1.60 -2.94
N SER A 59 0.21 -1.51 -4.25
CA SER A 59 0.70 -0.38 -5.07
C SER A 59 -0.10 0.90 -4.85
N SER A 60 0.54 2.06 -5.09
CA SER A 60 -0.11 3.38 -5.00
C SER A 60 -1.30 3.53 -5.97
N GLU A 61 -1.29 2.81 -7.09
CA GLU A 61 -2.28 2.92 -8.15
C GLU A 61 -3.67 2.44 -7.71
N LEU A 62 -3.71 1.36 -6.91
CA LEU A 62 -4.95 0.87 -6.29
C LEU A 62 -5.54 1.94 -5.35
N GLN A 63 -4.68 2.69 -4.67
CA GLN A 63 -5.08 3.74 -3.74
C GLN A 63 -5.48 5.03 -4.46
N GLU A 64 -4.79 5.40 -5.54
CA GLU A 64 -5.15 6.54 -6.40
C GLU A 64 -6.50 6.31 -7.07
N TRP A 65 -6.81 5.09 -7.50
CA TRP A 65 -8.13 4.73 -8.03
C TRP A 65 -9.24 4.88 -6.96
N ARG A 66 -8.98 4.47 -5.72
CA ARG A 66 -9.91 4.67 -4.58
C ARG A 66 -10.13 6.15 -4.26
N ALA A 67 -9.06 6.94 -4.21
CA ALA A 67 -9.14 8.39 -3.95
C ALA A 67 -9.86 9.13 -5.08
N ALA A 68 -9.57 8.81 -6.35
CA ALA A 68 -10.25 9.37 -7.50
C ALA A 68 -11.75 9.04 -7.51
N CYS A 69 -12.12 7.80 -7.19
CA CYS A 69 -13.53 7.39 -7.12
C CYS A 69 -14.30 8.11 -5.99
N MET A 70 -13.66 8.36 -4.84
CA MET A 70 -14.27 9.14 -3.75
C MET A 70 -14.41 10.63 -4.09
N ALA A 71 -13.44 11.22 -4.79
CA ALA A 71 -13.52 12.62 -5.24
C ALA A 71 -14.68 12.85 -6.23
N MET A 72 -15.00 11.86 -7.07
CA MET A 72 -16.12 11.95 -8.02
C MET A 72 -17.50 11.92 -7.35
N LYS A 73 -17.64 11.34 -6.16
CA LYS A 73 -18.93 11.29 -5.43
C LYS A 73 -19.32 12.60 -4.76
N LYS A 74 -18.36 13.51 -4.51
CA LYS A 74 -18.65 14.80 -3.86
C LYS A 74 -19.24 15.86 -4.81
N ASN A 75 -19.17 15.65 -6.12
CA ASN A 75 -19.67 16.61 -7.12
C ASN A 75 -21.13 16.38 -7.57
N LYS A 76 -21.84 15.38 -7.03
CA LYS A 76 -23.23 15.08 -7.44
C LYS A 76 -24.30 15.34 -6.37
N GLN A 77 -23.91 15.85 -5.20
CA GLN A 77 -24.85 16.17 -4.12
C GLN A 77 -25.01 17.69 -3.90
N GLU A 78 -24.33 18.52 -4.71
CA GLU A 78 -24.41 19.98 -4.71
C GLU A 78 -24.88 20.56 -6.07
N GLN A 79 -25.77 19.85 -6.79
CA GLN A 79 -26.52 20.42 -7.92
C GLN A 79 -28.00 20.06 -7.82
#